data_AF-A0A1C5Q8F7-F1
#
_entry.id   AF-A0A1C5Q8F7-F1
#
_cell.length_a   1.000
_cell.length_b   1.000
_cell.length_c   1.000
_cell.angle_alpha   90.00
_cell.angle_beta   90.00
_cell.angle_gamma   90.00
#
_symmetry.space_group_name_H-M   'P 1'
#
loop_
_entity.id
_entity.type
_entity.pdbx_description
1 polymer ?
#
loop_
_entity_poly.entity_id
_entity_poly.type
_entity_poly.pdbx_seq_one_letter_code
_entity_poly.pdbx_strand_id
1 'polypeptide(L)' 'MKNKKENKLIGNLLKSGNVYKLKCEKCKSISVQISEDKQPDLVCLECGGVCKVL' A
#
# COMPACT_ATOMS: atom_id res chain seq x y z
N MET A 1 5.24 32.57 5.38
CA MET A 1 4.06 31.70 5.19
C MET A 1 4.52 30.29 4.81
N LYS A 2 4.02 29.27 5.53
CA LYS A 2 3.97 27.82 5.22
C LYS A 2 5.31 27.08 5.00
N ASN A 3 5.94 26.67 6.11
CA ASN A 3 6.85 25.52 6.14
C ASN A 3 6.06 24.22 5.85
N LYS A 4 5.88 23.85 4.58
CA LYS A 4 5.53 22.48 4.22
C LYS A 4 6.79 21.63 4.39
N LYS A 5 7.03 21.12 5.60
CA LYS A 5 7.86 19.92 5.76
C LYS A 5 7.11 18.79 5.07
N GLU A 6 7.26 18.67 3.76
CA GLU A 6 6.89 17.45 3.05
C GLU A 6 7.55 16.31 3.81
N ASN A 7 6.73 15.41 4.33
CA ASN A 7 7.17 14.32 5.17
C ASN A 7 8.07 13.43 4.30
N LYS A 8 9.39 13.67 4.33
CA LYS A 8 10.38 13.10 3.39
C LYS A 8 10.24 11.59 3.25
N LEU A 9 9.85 10.91 4.33
CA LEU A 9 9.58 9.48 4.38
C LEU A 9 8.45 9.07 3.43
N ILE A 10 7.29 9.71 3.54
CA ILE A 10 6.12 9.44 2.67
C ILE A 10 6.42 9.87 1.23
N GLY A 11 7.08 11.02 1.06
CA GLY A 11 7.45 11.52 -0.28
C GLY A 11 8.39 10.58 -1.03
N ASN A 12 9.35 9.97 -0.34
CA ASN A 12 10.23 8.97 -0.94
C ASN A 12 9.46 7.68 -1.22
N LEU A 13 8.66 7.18 -0.28
CA LEU A 13 7.84 5.98 -0.46
C LEU A 13 6.90 6.09 -1.67
N LEU A 14 6.30 7.26 -1.90
CA LEU A 14 5.45 7.52 -3.06
C LEU A 14 6.23 7.62 -4.39
N LYS A 15 7.52 7.99 -4.35
CA LYS A 15 8.36 8.16 -5.54
C LYS A 15 9.08 6.89 -5.97
N SER A 16 9.50 6.06 -5.02
CA SER A 16 10.34 4.89 -5.27
C SER A 16 9.74 3.57 -4.76
N GLY A 17 8.65 3.62 -4.02
CA GLY A 17 7.95 2.42 -3.56
C GLY A 17 7.22 1.72 -4.71
N ASN A 18 7.15 0.40 -4.63
CA ASN A 18 6.33 -0.42 -5.49
C ASN A 18 4.87 -0.29 -5.06
N VAL A 19 4.00 -0.01 -6.04
CA VAL A 19 2.57 0.16 -5.81
C VAL A 19 1.85 -1.12 -6.23
N TYR A 20 1.16 -1.75 -5.28
CA TYR A 20 0.40 -2.98 -5.48
C TYR A 20 -1.09 -2.70 -5.29
N LYS A 21 -1.88 -3.08 -6.29
CA LYS A 21 -3.33 -3.12 -6.16
C LYS A 21 -3.72 -4.51 -5.67
N LEU A 22 -4.37 -4.58 -4.52
CA LEU A 22 -4.73 -5.82 -3.86
C LEU A 22 -6.25 -6.02 -3.86
N LYS A 23 -6.68 -7.26 -4.12
CA LYS A 23 -8.07 -7.70 -3.94
C LYS A 23 -8.15 -8.81 -2.92
N CYS A 24 -8.92 -8.62 -1.87
CA CYS A 24 -9.15 -9.67 -0.89
C CYS A 24 -9.95 -10.82 -1.51
N GLU A 25 -9.54 -12.05 -1.26
CA GLU A 25 -10.24 -13.23 -1.73
C GLU A 25 -11.49 -13.54 -0.89
N LYS A 26 -11.50 -13.11 0.38
CA LYS A 26 -12.62 -13.29 1.32
C LYS A 26 -13.72 -12.24 1.15
N CYS A 27 -13.44 -10.98 1.50
CA CYS A 27 -14.44 -9.90 1.47
C CYS A 27 -14.55 -9.15 0.14
N LYS A 28 -13.66 -9.45 -0.82
CA LYS A 28 -13.59 -8.79 -2.14
C LYS A 28 -13.22 -7.31 -2.12
N SER A 29 -12.90 -6.73 -0.96
CA SER A 29 -12.39 -5.35 -0.84
C SER A 29 -11.13 -5.13 -1.67
N ILE A 30 -11.01 -3.92 -2.22
CA ILE A 30 -9.85 -3.46 -2.98
C ILE A 30 -9.04 -2.50 -2.12
N SER A 31 -7.73 -2.67 -2.09
CA SER A 31 -6.80 -1.78 -1.39
C SER A 31 -5.56 -1.51 -2.23
N VAL A 32 -4.83 -0.46 -1.87
CA VAL A 32 -3.53 -0.13 -2.46
C VAL A 32 -2.49 -0.22 -1.37
N GLN A 33 -1.44 -1.00 -1.63
CA GLN A 33 -0.28 -1.10 -0.76
C GLN A 33 0.92 -0.47 -1.47
N ILE A 34 1.68 0.32 -0.73
CA ILE A 34 2.95 0.89 -1.20
C ILE A 34 4.04 0.30 -0.32
N SER A 35 5.01 -0.37 -0.93
CA SER A 35 6.10 -1.04 -0.22
C SER A 35 7.45 -0.75 -0.89
N GLU A 36 8.52 -0.65 -0.11
CA GLU A 36 9.89 -0.63 -0.64
C GLU A 36 10.33 -2.04 -1.10
N ASP A 37 9.70 -3.08 -0.55
CA ASP A 37 9.91 -4.46 -0.95
C ASP A 37 9.32 -4.77 -2.32
N LYS A 38 9.89 -5.77 -2.99
CA LYS A 38 9.42 -6.27 -4.29
C LYS A 38 8.11 -7.05 -4.21
N GLN A 39 7.59 -7.33 -3.02
CA GLN A 39 6.35 -8.07 -2.80
C GLN A 39 5.52 -7.40 -1.69
N PRO A 40 4.18 -7.36 -1.82
CA PRO A 40 3.30 -6.90 -0.75
C PRO A 40 3.03 -8.00 0.28
N ASP A 41 2.53 -7.63 1.45
CA ASP A 41 2.21 -8.56 2.55
C ASP A 41 0.98 -9.43 2.28
N LEU A 42 0.16 -9.09 1.27
CA LEU A 42 -1.03 -9.84 0.86
C LEU A 42 -2.07 -10.05 1.99
N VAL A 43 -2.06 -9.21 3.03
CA VAL A 43 -3.06 -9.26 4.11
C VAL A 43 -4.16 -8.22 3.86
N CYS A 44 -5.42 -8.62 4.04
CA CYS A 44 -6.56 -7.71 3.97
C CYS A 44 -6.75 -7.00 5.30
N LEU A 45 -6.54 -5.67 5.29
CA LEU A 45 -6.69 -4.83 6.48
C LEU A 45 -8.13 -4.74 7.00
N GLU A 46 -9.13 -5.04 6.16
CA GLU A 46 -10.55 -4.95 6.53
C GLU A 46 -11.05 -6.19 7.27
N CYS A 47 -10.56 -7.39 6.91
CA CYS A 47 -11.13 -8.65 7.41
C CYS A 47 -10.11 -9.69 7.86
N GLY A 48 -8.82 -9.37 7.81
CA GLY A 48 -7.71 -10.28 8.13
C GLY A 48 -7.52 -11.43 7.14
N GLY A 49 -8.27 -11.44 6.02
CA GLY A 49 -8.15 -12.46 4.98
C GLY A 49 -6.93 -12.26 4.07
N VAL A 50 -6.73 -13.19 3.14
CA VAL A 50 -5.66 -13.11 2.13
C VAL A 50 -6.09 -12.25 0.94
N CYS A 51 -5.18 -11.45 0.43
CA CYS A 51 -5.28 -10.65 -0.78
C CYS A 51 -4.47 -11.26 -1.91
N LYS A 52 -4.86 -10.95 -3.15
CA LYS A 52 -4.04 -11.19 -4.34
C LYS A 52 -3.73 -9.88 -5.05
N VAL A 53 -2.56 -9.80 -5.68
CA VAL A 53 -2.21 -8.70 -6.58
C VAL A 53 -3.09 -8.78 -7.83
N LEU A 54 -3.60 -7.63 -8.26
CA LEU A 54 -4.34 -7.45 -9.52
C LEU A 54 -3.43 -6.91 -10.63
#